data_AF-A0A3P8K4W2-F1
#
_entry.id   AF-A0A3P8K4W2-F1
#
_cell.length_a   1.000
_cell.length_b   1.000
_cell.length_c   1.000
_cell.angle_alpha   90.00
_cell.angle_beta   90.00
_cell.angle_gamma   90.00
#
_symmetry.space_group_name_H-M   'P 1'
#
loop_
_entity.id
_entity.type
_entity.pdbx_description
1 polymer ?
#
loop_
_entity_poly.entity_id
_entity_poly.type
_entity_poly.pdbx_seq_one_letter_code
_entity_poly.pdbx_strand_id
1 'polypeptide(L)' 'MKGTPQQAEKETKWLHQGLVSQAFSLSFTLAENMEVSGATFNNGLLHIDLTRNEPEAVIPQRIAISERPALDS' A
#
# COMPACT_ATOMS: atom_id res chain seq x y z
N MET A 1 -1.19 -6.59 -6.34
CA MET A 1 -2.43 -6.44 -7.14
C MET A 1 -2.34 -7.34 -8.37
N LYS A 2 -3.35 -8.15 -8.65
CA LYS A 2 -3.43 -8.98 -9.87
C LYS A 2 -4.77 -8.71 -10.55
N GLY A 3 -4.82 -8.78 -11.87
CA GLY A 3 -6.04 -8.66 -12.64
C GLY A 3 -6.01 -9.55 -13.86
N THR A 4 -7.12 -10.26 -14.09
CA THR A 4 -7.32 -11.10 -15.27
C THR A 4 -8.53 -10.59 -16.01
N PRO A 5 -8.39 -10.12 -17.26
CA PRO A 5 -9.54 -9.66 -18.03
C PRO A 5 -10.47 -10.83 -18.35
N GLN A 6 -11.78 -10.57 -18.32
CA GLN A 6 -12.79 -11.55 -18.73
C GLN A 6 -12.57 -11.91 -20.20
N GLN A 7 -12.44 -13.20 -20.52
CA GLN A 7 -12.45 -13.65 -21.90
C GLN A 7 -13.85 -13.55 -22.47
N ALA A 8 -13.96 -13.06 -23.71
CA ALA A 8 -15.23 -13.04 -24.43
C ALA A 8 -15.67 -14.48 -24.75
N GLU A 9 -16.93 -14.81 -24.46
CA GLU A 9 -17.50 -16.14 -24.71
C GLU A 9 -17.60 -16.48 -26.21
N LYS A 10 -17.54 -15.46 -27.08
CA LYS A 10 -17.59 -15.62 -28.53
C LYS A 10 -16.46 -14.85 -29.19
N GLU A 11 -15.84 -15.51 -30.16
CA GLU A 11 -14.79 -14.93 -30.98
C GLU A 11 -15.39 -13.80 -31.84
N THR A 12 -15.02 -12.56 -31.54
CA THR A 12 -15.44 -11.39 -32.31
C THR A 12 -14.39 -11.10 -33.37
N LYS A 13 -14.82 -11.01 -34.64
CA LYS A 13 -13.92 -10.63 -35.74
C LYS A 13 -13.74 -9.11 -35.78
N TRP A 14 -12.53 -8.66 -35.48
CA TRP A 14 -12.14 -7.26 -35.55
C TRP A 14 -11.45 -6.97 -36.88
N LEU A 15 -11.73 -5.81 -37.48
CA LEU A 15 -10.92 -5.31 -38.61
C LEU A 15 -9.54 -4.85 -38.11
N HIS A 16 -9.49 -4.25 -36.92
CA HIS A 16 -8.28 -3.86 -36.22
C HIS A 16 -8.53 -3.79 -34.71
N GLN A 17 -7.60 -4.30 -33.90
CA GLN A 17 -7.67 -4.27 -32.45
C GLN A 17 -6.42 -3.58 -31.89
N GLY A 18 -6.53 -2.28 -31.61
CA GLY A 18 -5.42 -1.46 -31.10
C GLY A 18 -5.18 -1.57 -29.59
N LEU A 19 -6.04 -2.28 -28.87
CA LEU A 19 -5.96 -2.45 -27.43
C LEU A 19 -5.86 -3.94 -27.08
N VAL A 20 -4.86 -4.26 -26.25
CA VAL A 20 -4.60 -5.62 -25.79
C VAL A 20 -5.04 -5.73 -24.34
N SER A 21 -5.91 -6.69 -24.06
CA SER A 21 -6.31 -7.05 -22.70
C SER A 21 -5.54 -8.30 -22.28
N GLN A 22 -4.60 -8.14 -21.35
CA GLN A 22 -3.80 -9.24 -20.82
C GLN A 22 -3.86 -9.27 -19.29
N ALA A 23 -3.60 -10.45 -18.73
CA ALA A 23 -3.44 -10.58 -17.29
C ALA A 23 -2.22 -9.76 -16.83
N PHE A 24 -2.31 -9.16 -15.64
CA PHE A 24 -1.23 -8.38 -15.07
C PHE A 24 -1.06 -8.66 -13.58
N SER A 25 0.14 -8.36 -13.08
CA SER A 25 0.46 -8.32 -11.65
C SER A 25 1.30 -7.10 -11.37
N LEU A 26 0.85 -6.25 -10.45
CA LEU A 26 1.56 -5.07 -9.97
C LEU A 26 1.84 -5.24 -8.48
N SER A 27 3.08 -5.03 -8.08
CA SER A 27 3.51 -5.06 -6.69
C SER A 27 3.92 -3.66 -6.27
N PHE A 28 3.51 -3.27 -5.08
CA PHE A 28 3.79 -1.95 -4.52
C PHE A 28 4.40 -2.13 -3.14
N THR A 29 5.41 -1.33 -2.83
CA THR A 29 5.96 -1.23 -1.48
C THR A 29 5.21 -0.13 -0.75
N LEU A 30 4.61 -0.46 0.39
CA LEU A 30 3.98 0.53 1.25
C LEU A 30 5.04 1.25 2.08
N ALA A 31 4.83 2.53 2.35
CA ALA A 31 5.68 3.25 3.29
C ALA A 31 5.45 2.73 4.72
N GLU A 32 6.35 3.10 5.62
CA GLU A 32 6.22 2.78 7.03
C GLU A 32 4.89 3.31 7.59
N ASN A 33 4.26 2.49 8.45
CA ASN A 33 2.96 2.76 9.06
C ASN A 33 1.78 2.86 8.08
N MET A 34 1.92 2.42 6.82
CA MET A 34 0.79 2.37 5.88
C MET A 34 0.22 0.96 5.77
N GLU A 35 -1.11 0.87 5.80
CA GLU A 35 -1.88 -0.37 5.67
C GLU A 35 -2.99 -0.19 4.64
N VAL A 36 -3.40 -1.30 4.01
CA VAL A 36 -4.53 -1.30 3.07
C VAL A 36 -5.83 -1.34 3.87
N SER A 37 -6.68 -0.32 3.70
CA SER A 37 -7.99 -0.24 4.36
C SER A 37 -9.14 -0.72 3.48
N GLY A 38 -8.96 -0.70 2.16
CA GLY A 38 -10.02 -1.04 1.22
C GLY A 38 -9.54 -1.17 -0.23
N ALA A 39 -10.43 -1.70 -1.06
CA ALA A 39 -10.25 -1.74 -2.51
C ALA A 39 -11.62 -1.67 -3.20
N THR A 40 -11.73 -0.83 -4.23
CA THR A 40 -12.96 -0.69 -5.02
C THR A 40 -12.64 -0.70 -6.51
N PHE A 41 -13.43 -1.44 -7.29
CA PHE A 41 -13.31 -1.50 -8.74
C PHE A 41 -14.54 -0.89 -9.39
N ASN A 42 -14.37 0.22 -10.10
CA ASN A 42 -15.46 0.96 -10.74
C ASN A 42 -14.98 1.56 -12.06
N ASN A 43 -15.83 1.51 -13.10
CA ASN A 43 -15.54 2.07 -14.43
C ASN A 43 -14.19 1.63 -15.04
N GLY A 44 -13.77 0.39 -14.76
CA GLY A 44 -12.50 -0.14 -15.27
C GLY A 44 -11.25 0.28 -14.49
N LEU A 45 -11.42 1.00 -13.37
CA LEU A 45 -10.33 1.44 -12.50
C LEU A 45 -10.40 0.75 -11.14
N LEU A 46 -9.26 0.23 -10.68
CA LEU A 46 -9.12 -0.29 -9.32
C LEU A 46 -8.52 0.79 -8.42
N HIS A 47 -9.28 1.26 -7.46
CA HIS A 47 -8.80 2.10 -6.36
C HIS A 47 -8.42 1.23 -5.17
N ILE A 48 -7.26 1.52 -4.58
CA ILE A 48 -6.78 0.88 -3.36
C ILE A 48 -6.68 1.98 -2.30
N ASP A 49 -7.43 1.81 -1.21
CA ASP A 49 -7.45 2.76 -0.11
C ASP A 49 -6.33 2.40 0.87
N LEU A 50 -5.51 3.39 1.22
CA LEU A 50 -4.39 3.24 2.15
C LEU A 50 -4.61 4.14 3.35
N THR A 51 -4.46 3.59 4.54
CA THR A 51 -4.50 4.32 5.81
C THR A 51 -3.13 4.33 6.45
N ARG A 52 -2.77 5.46 7.06
CA ARG A 52 -1.55 5.60 7.84
C ARG A 52 -1.89 5.44 9.33
N ASN A 53 -1.34 4.43 9.98
CA ASN A 53 -1.46 4.19 11.40
C ASN A 53 -0.23 4.77 12.12
N GLU A 54 -0.21 6.08 12.36
CA GLU A 54 0.86 6.65 13.19
C GLU A 54 0.58 6.33 14.65
N PRO A 55 1.52 5.70 15.38
CA PRO A 55 1.33 5.48 16.80
C PRO A 55 1.12 6.84 17.48
N GLU A 56 0.10 6.89 18.35
CA GLU A 56 -0.16 8.03 19.23
C GLU A 56 1.14 8.36 19.96
N ALA A 57 1.68 9.55 19.65
CA ALA A 57 3.01 10.03 19.93
C ALA A 57 3.76 9.23 21.02
N VAL A 58 4.96 8.73 20.69
CA VAL A 58 5.94 8.38 21.72
C VAL A 58 6.25 9.68 22.46
N ILE A 59 5.47 9.99 23.50
CA ILE A 59 5.67 11.18 24.31
C ILE A 59 7.13 11.11 24.75
N PRO A 60 7.95 12.14 24.46
CA PRO A 60 9.35 12.12 24.84
C PRO A 60 9.43 11.85 26.34
N GLN A 61 9.95 10.68 26.71
CA GLN A 61 10.06 10.30 28.10
C GLN A 61 11.16 11.16 28.74
N ARG A 62 10.80 11.89 29.79
CA ARG A 62 11.77 12.65 30.58
C ARG A 62 12.68 11.66 31.31
N ILE A 63 13.93 11.55 30.88
CA ILE A 63 14.95 10.79 31.60
C ILE A 63 15.48 11.65 32.74
N ALA A 64 15.35 11.17 33.99
CA ALA A 64 16.00 11.80 35.13
C ALA A 64 17.52 11.53 35.05
N ILE A 65 18.32 12.60 34.99
CA ILE A 65 19.77 12.49 35.13
C ILE A 65 20.06 12.42 36.63
N SER A 66 20.40 11.23 37.13
CA SER A 66 20.95 11.08 38.48
C SER A 66 22.39 11.56 38.47
N GLU A 67 22.74 12.51 39.33
CA GLU A 67 24.13 12.88 39.59
C GLU A 67 24.85 11.65 40.15
N ARG A 68 25.77 11.07 39.36
CA ARG A 68 26.77 10.15 39.90
C ARG A 68 27.62 10.97 40.86
N PRO A 69 27.70 10.63 42.17
CA PRO A 69 28.70 11.26 43.01
C PRO A 69 30.06 10.93 42.39
N ALA A 70 30.83 11.97 42.08
CA ALA A 70 32.20 11.81 41.66
C ALA A 70 32.91 10.96 42.72
N LEU A 71 33.65 9.96 42.26
CA LEU A 71 34.50 9.13 43.11
C LEU A 71 35.56 10.05 43.72
N ASP A 72 35.35 10.50 44.95
CA ASP A 72 36.39 11.13 45.74
C ASP A 72 37.45 10.07 46.08
N SER A 73 38.71 10.45 45.84
CA SER A 73 39.92 9.62 45.91
C SER A 73 40.30 9.21 47.33
#